data_AF-K6ZV58-F1
#
_entry.id   AF-K6ZV58-F1
#
_cell.length_a   1.000
_cell.length_b   1.000
_cell.length_c   1.000
_cell.angle_alpha   90.00
_cell.angle_beta   90.00
_cell.angle_gamma   90.00
#
_symmetry.space_group_name_H-M   'P 1'
#
loop_
_entity.id
_entity.type
_entity.pdbx_description
1 polymer ?
#
loop_
_entity_poly.entity_id
_entity_poly.type
_entity_poly.pdbx_seq_one_letter_code
_entity_poly.pdbx_strand_id
1 'polypeptide(L)'
;MHDIGLLHTFDKGNTFELDGATAARRFCIGHELSTQKADLVHEMIVHHNSVGVAHKLDPEIALLHFGAGADVAGLWLHDIHTKTLSEVLTAFPRLGFKQGMSTLLLDQASRKSQNFMKPLMQLGFLKKIENVPF
;
A
#
# COMPACT_ATOMS: atom_id res chain seq x y z
N MET A 1 -6.97 -4.12 -2.61
CA MET A 1 -6.63 -5.20 -1.66
C MET A 1 -5.24 -5.05 -1.04
N HIS A 2 -4.37 -4.16 -1.53
CA HIS A 2 -2.97 -4.12 -1.09
C HIS A 2 -2.77 -3.83 0.42
N ASP A 3 -3.68 -3.06 1.03
CA ASP A 3 -3.61 -2.74 2.47
C ASP A 3 -4.28 -3.76 3.41
N ILE A 4 -4.92 -4.83 2.90
CA ILE A 4 -5.73 -5.71 3.78
C ILE A 4 -4.89 -6.39 4.87
N GLY A 5 -3.60 -6.60 4.64
CA GLY A 5 -2.69 -7.16 5.64
C GLY A 5 -2.46 -6.26 6.85
N LEU A 6 -2.85 -4.98 6.81
CA LEU A 6 -2.85 -4.10 7.97
C LEU A 6 -3.91 -4.50 9.01
N LEU A 7 -4.94 -5.24 8.61
CA LEU A 7 -6.00 -5.69 9.50
C LEU A 7 -5.61 -6.95 10.28
N HIS A 8 -5.96 -7.00 11.56
CA HIS A 8 -5.63 -8.11 12.45
C HIS A 8 -6.12 -9.48 11.93
N THR A 9 -7.26 -9.53 11.24
CA THR A 9 -7.83 -10.76 10.65
C THR A 9 -6.90 -11.44 9.66
N PHE A 10 -6.04 -10.68 8.98
CA PHE A 10 -5.12 -11.20 7.96
C PHE A 10 -3.70 -11.38 8.50
N ASP A 11 -3.42 -11.02 9.75
CA ASP A 11 -2.10 -11.15 10.34
C ASP A 11 -1.73 -12.63 10.56
N LYS A 12 -0.63 -13.08 9.96
CA LYS A 12 -0.06 -14.43 10.09
C LYS A 12 1.39 -14.41 10.59
N GLY A 13 1.87 -13.25 11.03
CA GLY A 13 3.22 -13.09 11.58
C GLY A 13 4.29 -12.69 10.56
N ASN A 14 3.97 -12.52 9.27
CA ASN A 14 4.89 -11.92 8.29
C ASN A 14 4.68 -10.41 8.20
N THR A 15 5.35 -9.74 7.27
CA THR A 15 5.04 -8.33 6.98
C THR A 15 3.62 -8.20 6.43
N PHE A 16 3.00 -7.03 6.58
CA PHE A 16 1.59 -6.83 6.17
C PHE A 16 1.39 -7.02 4.67
N GLU A 17 2.42 -6.72 3.87
CA GLU A 17 2.46 -6.90 2.42
C GLU A 17 2.37 -8.39 2.07
N LEU A 18 3.17 -9.25 2.70
CA LEU A 18 3.16 -10.70 2.46
C LEU A 18 1.85 -11.36 2.94
N ASP A 19 1.39 -11.00 4.13
CA ASP A 19 0.15 -11.52 4.70
C ASP A 19 -1.06 -11.09 3.85
N GLY A 20 -1.08 -9.82 3.43
CA GLY A 20 -2.10 -9.26 2.54
C GLY A 20 -2.07 -9.90 1.15
N ALA A 21 -0.89 -10.09 0.57
CA ALA A 21 -0.72 -10.74 -0.73
C ALA A 21 -1.23 -12.19 -0.72
N THR A 22 -0.88 -12.95 0.32
CA THR A 22 -1.37 -14.33 0.52
C THR A 22 -2.89 -14.38 0.60
N ALA A 23 -3.49 -13.47 1.38
CA ALA A 23 -4.93 -13.37 1.53
C ALA A 23 -5.63 -12.99 0.20
N ALA A 24 -5.07 -12.02 -0.52
CA ALA A 24 -5.61 -11.56 -1.80
C ALA A 24 -5.53 -12.63 -2.88
N ARG A 25 -4.40 -13.34 -2.98
CA ARG A 25 -4.24 -14.47 -3.89
C ARG A 25 -5.30 -15.54 -3.64
N ARG A 26 -5.50 -15.92 -2.37
CA ARG A 26 -6.52 -16.91 -1.99
C ARG A 26 -7.92 -16.44 -2.38
N PHE A 27 -8.24 -15.17 -2.16
CA PHE A 27 -9.50 -14.57 -2.57
C PHE A 27 -9.70 -14.66 -4.10
N CYS A 28 -8.68 -14.30 -4.89
CA CYS A 28 -8.73 -14.38 -6.35
C CYS A 28 -8.98 -15.81 -6.85
N ILE A 29 -8.24 -16.80 -6.34
CA ILE A 29 -8.45 -18.22 -6.69
C ILE A 29 -9.87 -18.67 -6.32
N GLY A 30 -10.35 -18.29 -5.13
CA GLY A 30 -11.70 -18.61 -4.68
C GLY A 30 -12.82 -17.96 -5.51
N HIS A 31 -12.50 -16.95 -6.30
CA HIS A 31 -13.41 -16.28 -7.25
C HIS A 31 -13.07 -16.61 -8.71
N GLU A 32 -12.47 -17.78 -8.95
CA GLU A 32 -12.25 -18.34 -10.29
C GLU A 32 -11.33 -17.51 -11.21
N LEU A 33 -10.52 -16.61 -10.66
CA LEU A 33 -9.42 -16.02 -11.42
C LEU A 33 -8.37 -17.09 -11.72
N SER A 34 -7.75 -17.00 -12.89
CA SER A 34 -6.65 -17.90 -13.24
C SER A 34 -5.49 -17.75 -12.25
N THR A 35 -4.77 -18.85 -12.02
CA THR A 35 -3.60 -18.86 -11.12
C THR A 35 -2.59 -17.78 -11.50
N GLN A 36 -2.34 -17.56 -12.79
CA GLN A 36 -1.42 -16.52 -13.25
C GLN A 36 -1.86 -15.10 -12.83
N LYS A 37 -3.15 -14.79 -12.92
CA LYS A 37 -3.67 -13.48 -12.48
C LYS A 37 -3.64 -13.35 -10.96
N ALA A 38 -3.95 -14.43 -10.24
CA ALA A 38 -3.87 -14.44 -8.79
C ALA A 38 -2.42 -14.28 -8.29
N ASP A 39 -1.45 -14.90 -8.98
CA ASP A 39 -0.02 -14.74 -8.72
C ASP A 39 0.43 -13.29 -9.02
N LEU A 40 -0.03 -12.68 -10.11
CA LEU A 40 0.26 -11.27 -10.37
C LEU A 40 -0.29 -10.35 -9.27
N VAL A 41 -1.52 -10.57 -8.80
CA VAL A 41 -2.10 -9.82 -7.67
C VAL A 41 -1.27 -9.99 -6.40
N HIS A 42 -0.74 -11.20 -6.16
CA HIS A 42 0.19 -11.42 -5.06
C HIS A 42 1.43 -10.53 -5.20
N GLU A 43 2.12 -10.60 -6.34
CA GLU A 43 3.35 -9.82 -6.58
C GLU A 43 3.13 -8.31 -6.54
N MET A 44 2.00 -7.82 -7.07
CA MET A 44 1.57 -6.43 -6.93
C MET A 44 1.57 -6.00 -5.47
N ILE A 45 0.95 -6.78 -4.59
CA ILE A 45 0.80 -6.43 -3.17
C ILE A 45 2.12 -6.61 -2.42
N VAL A 46 2.93 -7.63 -2.71
CA VAL A 46 4.24 -7.78 -2.07
C VAL A 46 5.16 -6.59 -2.38
N HIS A 47 5.15 -6.12 -3.63
CA HIS A 47 6.12 -5.14 -4.09
C HIS A 47 5.64 -3.68 -4.04
N HIS A 48 4.36 -3.40 -3.74
CA HIS A 48 3.81 -2.06 -3.92
C HIS A 48 4.54 -0.93 -3.17
N ASN A 49 5.24 -1.21 -2.07
CA ASN A 49 6.03 -0.22 -1.34
C ASN A 49 7.55 -0.35 -1.54
N SER A 50 8.00 -1.22 -2.45
CA SER A 50 9.41 -1.47 -2.75
C SER A 50 10.02 -0.37 -3.64
N VAL A 51 10.34 0.78 -3.04
CA VAL A 51 11.00 1.91 -3.70
C VAL A 51 12.31 1.47 -4.37
N GLY A 52 12.52 1.87 -5.63
CA GLY A 52 13.71 1.49 -6.41
C GLY A 52 13.60 0.16 -7.16
N VAL A 53 12.57 -0.65 -6.85
CA VAL A 53 12.33 -1.97 -7.44
C VAL A 53 11.01 -2.02 -8.21
N ALA A 54 9.89 -1.69 -7.57
CA ALA A 54 8.55 -1.96 -8.10
C ALA A 54 8.26 -1.36 -9.49
N HIS A 55 8.77 -0.14 -9.75
CA HIS A 55 8.65 0.54 -11.04
C HIS A 55 9.39 -0.14 -12.21
N LYS A 56 10.19 -1.17 -11.96
CA LYS A 56 10.92 -1.96 -12.97
C LYS A 56 10.31 -3.34 -13.21
N LEU A 57 9.25 -3.69 -12.47
CA LEU A 57 8.53 -4.96 -12.61
C LEU A 57 7.35 -4.79 -13.58
N ASP A 58 6.39 -5.71 -13.55
CA ASP A 58 5.21 -5.67 -14.41
C ASP A 58 4.42 -4.34 -14.26
N PRO A 59 3.77 -3.85 -15.34
CA PRO A 59 3.06 -2.57 -15.33
C PRO A 59 2.04 -2.42 -14.19
N GLU A 60 1.33 -3.48 -13.85
CA GLU A 60 0.35 -3.50 -12.76
C GLU A 60 1.02 -3.27 -11.40
N ILE A 61 2.22 -3.82 -11.20
CA ILE A 61 3.02 -3.64 -9.97
C ILE A 61 3.52 -2.18 -9.91
N ALA A 62 4.03 -1.66 -11.03
CA ALA A 62 4.50 -0.29 -11.12
C ALA A 62 3.37 0.72 -10.86
N LEU A 63 2.20 0.54 -11.47
CA LEU A 63 1.05 1.42 -11.29
C LEU A 63 0.53 1.42 -9.85
N LEU A 64 0.46 0.24 -9.21
CA LEU A 64 0.09 0.16 -7.80
C LEU A 64 1.11 0.89 -6.92
N HIS A 65 2.40 0.75 -7.20
CA HIS A 65 3.46 1.46 -6.48
C HIS A 65 3.32 2.98 -6.57
N PHE A 66 3.12 3.51 -7.78
CA PHE A 66 2.94 4.95 -7.99
C PHE A 66 1.67 5.46 -7.31
N GLY A 67 0.55 4.75 -7.45
CA GLY A 67 -0.71 5.12 -6.83
C GLY A 67 -0.64 5.15 -5.30
N ALA A 68 -0.13 4.07 -4.68
CA ALA A 68 0.01 3.99 -3.22
C ALA A 68 0.99 5.05 -2.68
N GLY A 69 2.12 5.27 -3.36
CA GLY A 69 3.08 6.30 -2.97
C GLY A 69 2.52 7.72 -3.08
N ALA A 70 1.74 8.01 -4.11
CA ALA A 70 1.04 9.29 -4.26
C ALA A 70 0.02 9.51 -3.15
N ASP A 71 -0.82 8.51 -2.86
CA ASP A 71 -1.92 8.64 -1.92
C ASP A 71 -1.47 8.68 -0.44
N VAL A 72 -0.48 7.86 -0.08
CA VAL A 72 0.00 7.75 1.31
C VAL A 72 1.04 8.80 1.64
N ALA A 73 1.99 9.03 0.74
CA ALA A 73 3.18 9.84 1.01
C ALA A 73 3.32 11.06 0.09
N GLY A 74 2.34 11.34 -0.78
CA GLY A 74 2.40 12.49 -1.68
C GLY A 74 3.58 12.42 -2.65
N LEU A 75 4.03 11.21 -3.00
CA LEU A 75 5.09 11.02 -3.98
C LEU A 75 4.55 11.27 -5.39
N TRP A 76 5.39 11.80 -6.28
CA TRP A 76 5.06 11.98 -7.71
C TRP A 76 3.79 12.79 -8.00
N LEU A 77 3.28 13.59 -7.06
CA LEU A 77 2.06 14.39 -7.29
C LEU A 77 2.20 15.38 -8.45
N HIS A 78 3.42 15.79 -8.80
CA HIS A 78 3.69 16.64 -9.94
C HIS A 78 3.40 15.98 -11.30
N ASP A 79 3.36 14.64 -11.33
CA ASP A 79 3.01 13.86 -12.53
C ASP A 79 1.49 13.70 -12.69
N ILE A 80 0.70 14.09 -11.69
CA ILE A 80 -0.76 14.01 -11.69
C ILE A 80 -1.34 15.40 -11.96
N HIS A 81 -2.17 15.50 -12.99
CA HIS A 81 -2.85 16.76 -13.29
C HIS A 81 -3.75 17.19 -12.12
N THR A 82 -3.66 18.45 -11.69
CA THR A 82 -4.36 18.98 -10.51
C THR A 82 -5.88 18.79 -10.58
N LYS A 83 -6.46 18.94 -11.77
CA LYS A 83 -7.88 18.62 -12.03
C LYS A 83 -8.23 17.17 -11.69
N THR A 84 -7.45 16.20 -12.18
CA THR A 84 -7.66 14.77 -11.90
C THR A 84 -7.54 14.48 -10.41
N LEU A 85 -6.52 15.05 -9.75
CA LEU A 85 -6.36 14.91 -8.30
C LEU A 85 -7.58 15.44 -7.55
N SER A 86 -8.08 16.63 -7.91
CA SER A 86 -9.27 17.23 -7.29
C SER A 86 -10.54 16.40 -7.54
N GLU A 87 -10.71 15.85 -8.74
CA GLU A 87 -11.86 15.00 -9.09
C GLU A 87 -11.87 13.72 -8.25
N VAL A 88 -10.72 13.05 -8.11
CA VAL A 88 -10.57 11.84 -7.30
C VAL A 88 -10.85 12.14 -5.82
N LEU A 89 -10.26 13.19 -5.26
CA LEU A 89 -10.46 13.56 -3.84
C LEU A 89 -11.90 14.00 -3.54
N THR A 90 -12.60 14.56 -4.52
CA THR A 90 -14.02 14.91 -4.40
C THR A 90 -14.89 13.66 -4.43
N ALA A 91 -14.63 12.73 -5.35
CA ALA A 91 -15.38 11.48 -5.47
C ALA A 91 -15.11 10.51 -4.32
N PHE A 92 -13.90 10.53 -3.77
CA PHE A 92 -13.44 9.65 -2.69
C PHE A 92 -12.83 10.47 -1.54
N PRO A 93 -13.67 11.04 -0.65
CA PRO A 93 -13.19 11.79 0.51
C PRO A 93 -12.27 10.94 1.41
N ARG A 94 -11.25 11.58 2.00
CA ARG A 94 -10.21 10.86 2.76
C ARG A 94 -10.63 10.38 4.15
N LEU A 95 -11.68 10.96 4.73
CA LEU A 95 -12.27 10.48 6.00
C LEU A 95 -11.25 10.18 7.13
N GLY A 96 -10.27 11.06 7.36
CA GLY A 96 -9.25 10.86 8.39
C GLY A 96 -8.15 9.86 8.02
N PHE A 97 -7.97 9.57 6.72
CA PHE A 97 -7.02 8.59 6.19
C PHE A 97 -5.62 8.69 6.80
N LYS A 98 -5.05 9.90 6.88
CA LYS A 98 -3.67 10.09 7.37
C LYS A 98 -3.47 9.53 8.77
N GLN A 99 -4.40 9.84 9.68
CA GLN A 99 -4.38 9.38 11.05
C GLN A 99 -4.59 7.86 11.09
N GLY A 100 -5.62 7.34 10.40
CA GLY A 100 -5.91 5.91 10.37
C GLY A 100 -4.74 5.08 9.83
N MET A 101 -4.17 5.48 8.70
CA MET A 101 -3.00 4.83 8.10
C MET A 101 -1.79 4.87 9.04
N SER A 102 -1.49 6.04 9.63
CA SER A 102 -0.37 6.16 10.56
C SER A 102 -0.52 5.25 11.78
N THR A 103 -1.74 5.16 12.34
CA THR A 103 -2.05 4.26 13.46
C THR A 103 -1.83 2.79 13.08
N LEU A 104 -2.31 2.36 11.90
CA LEU A 104 -2.12 0.98 11.44
C LEU A 104 -0.65 0.63 11.21
N LEU A 105 0.12 1.54 10.61
CA LEU A 105 1.56 1.34 10.41
C LEU A 105 2.34 1.29 11.72
N LEU A 106 1.98 2.15 12.69
CA LEU A 106 2.55 2.13 14.05
C LEU A 106 2.24 0.81 14.76
N ASP A 107 1.01 0.33 14.68
CA ASP A 107 0.60 -0.96 15.24
C ASP A 107 1.46 -2.10 14.66
N GLN A 108 1.57 -2.19 13.33
CA GLN A 108 2.40 -3.20 12.67
C GLN A 108 3.86 -3.14 13.13
N ALA A 109 4.45 -1.94 13.23
CA ALA A 109 5.84 -1.75 13.67
C ALA A 109 6.07 -2.11 15.15
N SER A 110 5.04 -1.97 15.99
CA SER A 110 5.10 -2.33 17.41
C SER A 110 4.99 -3.84 17.64
N ARG A 111 4.17 -4.55 16.86
CA ARG A 111 3.89 -5.98 17.05
C ARG A 111 4.87 -6.89 16.31
N LYS A 112 5.49 -6.41 15.23
CA LYS A 112 6.34 -7.23 14.35
C LYS A 112 7.79 -6.75 14.39
N SER A 113 8.68 -7.63 14.87
CA SER A 113 10.12 -7.34 14.99
C SER A 113 10.80 -7.15 13.63
N GLN A 114 10.34 -7.88 12.61
CA GLN A 114 10.76 -7.78 11.21
C GLN A 114 9.69 -7.05 10.39
N ASN A 115 9.75 -5.72 10.35
CA ASN A 115 8.84 -4.90 9.56
C ASN A 115 9.65 -3.93 8.69
N PHE A 116 9.46 -4.01 7.36
CA PHE A 116 10.08 -3.14 6.37
C PHE A 116 9.80 -1.65 6.62
N MET A 117 8.65 -1.33 7.21
CA MET A 117 8.27 0.06 7.49
C MET A 117 9.00 0.67 8.69
N LYS A 118 9.55 -0.15 9.60
CA LYS A 118 10.14 0.35 10.85
C LYS A 118 11.33 1.31 10.61
N PRO A 119 12.31 0.99 9.72
CA PRO A 119 13.35 1.95 9.36
C PRO A 119 12.80 3.22 8.67
N LEU A 120 11.81 3.08 7.77
CA LEU A 120 11.22 4.23 7.08
C LEU A 120 10.54 5.19 8.06
N MET A 121 9.86 4.65 9.07
CA MET A 121 9.23 5.43 10.13
C MET A 121 10.27 6.19 10.97
N GLN A 122 11.41 5.57 11.30
CA GLN A 122 12.52 6.24 11.98
C GLN A 122 13.12 7.38 11.15
N LEU A 123 13.07 7.27 9.82
CA LEU A 123 13.50 8.30 8.87
C LEU A 123 12.43 9.37 8.59
N GLY A 124 11.32 9.38 9.34
CA GLY A 124 10.31 10.44 9.26
C GLY A 124 9.16 10.17 8.29
N PHE A 125 8.94 8.92 7.88
CA PHE A 125 7.83 8.57 6.97
C PHE A 125 6.45 9.00 7.49
N LEU A 126 6.17 8.89 8.80
CA LEU A 126 4.88 9.35 9.36
C LEU A 126 4.67 10.86 9.18
N LYS A 127 5.73 11.65 9.37
CA LYS A 127 5.69 13.09 9.12
C LYS A 127 5.44 13.38 7.63
N LYS A 128 5.90 12.53 6.72
CA LYS A 128 5.59 12.65 5.30
C LYS A 128 4.10 12.45 5.04
N ILE A 129 3.46 11.44 5.65
CA ILE A 129 2.02 11.19 5.55
C ILE A 129 1.21 12.39 6.05
N GLU A 130 1.56 12.95 7.22
CA GLU A 130 0.87 14.12 7.77
C GLU A 130 0.89 15.32 6.82
N ASN A 131 2.02 15.55 6.15
CA ASN A 131 2.26 16.70 5.29
C ASN A 131 1.79 16.53 3.84
N VAL A 132 1.12 15.43 3.49
CA VAL A 132 0.49 15.28 2.16
C VAL A 132 -0.52 16.42 1.94
N PRO A 133 -0.55 17.11 0.79
CA PRO A 133 -1.31 18.35 0.62
C PRO A 133 -2.83 18.16 0.40
N PHE A 134 -3.39 17.03 0.87
CA PHE A 134 -4.81 16.69 0.82
C PHE A 134 -5.21 15.73 1.94
#